data_AF-A0A433PFX5-F1
#
_entry.id   AF-A0A433PFX5-F1
#
_cell.length_a   1.000
_cell.length_b   1.000
_cell.length_c   1.000
_cell.angle_alpha   90.00
_cell.angle_beta   90.00
_cell.angle_gamma   90.00
#
_symmetry.space_group_name_H-M   'P 1'
#
loop_
_entity.id
_entity.type
_entity.pdbx_description
1 polymer ?
#
loop_
_entity_poly.entity_id
_entity_poly.type
_entity_poly.pdbx_seq_one_letter_code
_entity_poly.pdbx_strand_id
1 'polypeptide(L)'
;MSNALTRTLPRHHHLLSRLKPFDKLDVAQQLSISLWKNAFNKYDKELRTCLDALAVPQLEPYLVWVPSYELGKFEQLAEGGFAKVFRARINISSEIHDVAAKELPHTMISELVLNVYLSRSAQSVNNAPTMEVIGLSQHPHTGKYLMIMQFADMGTLENRPCDFDGDWYTVLTYAIKLASCLVSLHEMEIAHQDLHPGNVVLHRTQIILLIDVGISKAAEEASSEDSVYG
;
A
#
# COMPACT_ATOMS: atom_id res chain seq x y z
N MET A 1 2.28 -8.69 44.50
CA MET A 1 1.75 -7.62 43.63
C MET A 1 2.08 -8.02 42.20
N SER A 2 1.05 -8.34 41.42
CA SER A 2 1.15 -8.88 40.07
C SER A 2 1.70 -7.82 39.11
N ASN A 3 2.86 -8.08 38.50
CA ASN A 3 3.33 -7.33 37.33
C ASN A 3 2.38 -7.64 36.18
N ALA A 4 1.41 -6.75 35.96
CA ALA A 4 0.62 -6.75 34.74
C ALA A 4 1.57 -6.37 33.60
N LEU A 5 2.02 -7.39 32.86
CA LEU A 5 2.59 -7.22 31.52
C LEU A 5 1.60 -6.35 30.74
N THR A 6 1.97 -5.10 30.49
CA THR A 6 1.32 -4.27 29.49
C THR A 6 1.44 -5.01 28.16
N ARG A 7 0.39 -5.73 27.77
CA ARG A 7 0.22 -6.24 26.40
C ARG A 7 0.29 -5.02 25.48
N THR A 8 1.45 -4.79 24.89
CA THR A 8 1.58 -3.88 23.76
C THR A 8 0.64 -4.38 22.68
N LEU A 9 -0.39 -3.59 22.37
CA LEU A 9 -1.32 -3.89 21.29
C LEU A 9 -0.50 -4.12 20.00
N PRO A 10 -0.92 -5.09 19.15
CA PRO A 10 -0.29 -5.29 17.85
C PRO A 10 -0.14 -3.97 17.10
N ARG A 11 1.00 -3.76 16.41
CA ARG A 11 1.36 -2.49 15.76
C ARG A 11 0.24 -1.94 14.87
N HIS A 12 -0.51 -2.82 14.21
CA HIS A 12 -1.63 -2.42 13.36
C HIS A 12 -2.77 -1.73 14.14
N HIS A 13 -3.08 -2.11 15.38
CA HIS A 13 -4.09 -1.40 16.18
C HIS A 13 -3.69 0.05 16.47
N HIS A 14 -2.41 0.29 16.74
CA HIS A 14 -1.91 1.65 16.95
C HIS A 14 -2.02 2.47 15.65
N LEU A 15 -1.65 1.91 14.50
CA LEU A 15 -1.77 2.59 13.20
C LEU A 15 -3.22 2.91 12.84
N LEU A 16 -4.15 1.97 13.07
CA LEU A 16 -5.59 2.20 12.86
C LEU A 16 -6.11 3.37 13.69
N SER A 17 -5.67 3.50 14.95
CA SER A 17 -6.08 4.60 15.82
C SER A 17 -5.59 5.99 15.36
N ARG A 18 -4.56 6.02 14.48
CA ARG A 18 -3.95 7.24 13.94
C ARG A 18 -4.45 7.59 12.54
N LEU A 19 -5.27 6.74 11.91
CA LEU A 19 -5.87 7.04 10.61
C LEU A 19 -6.79 8.26 10.74
N LYS A 20 -6.57 9.26 9.90
CA LYS A 20 -7.46 10.41 9.80
C LYS A 20 -8.82 9.96 9.27
N PRO A 21 -9.94 10.37 9.88
CA PRO A 21 -11.27 10.14 9.31
C PRO A 21 -11.37 10.64 7.87
N PHE A 22 -12.21 10.00 7.05
CA PHE A 22 -12.36 10.32 5.62
C PHE A 22 -12.60 11.81 5.36
N ASP A 23 -13.46 12.46 6.14
CA ASP A 23 -13.80 13.89 6.04
C ASP A 23 -12.63 14.83 6.41
N LYS A 24 -11.56 14.29 7.01
CA LYS A 24 -10.34 15.00 7.39
C LYS A 24 -9.15 14.71 6.47
N LEU A 25 -9.33 13.86 5.45
CA LEU A 25 -8.32 13.65 4.40
C LEU A 25 -8.22 14.88 3.50
N ASP A 26 -7.12 15.00 2.75
CA ASP A 26 -7.03 16.07 1.76
C ASP A 26 -8.03 15.86 0.61
N VAL A 27 -8.41 16.95 -0.08
CA VAL A 27 -9.47 16.90 -1.11
C VAL A 27 -9.13 15.93 -2.24
N ALA A 28 -7.86 15.82 -2.63
CA ALA A 28 -7.46 14.93 -3.72
C ALA A 28 -7.54 13.46 -3.29
N GLN A 29 -7.20 13.14 -2.04
CA GLN A 29 -7.44 11.81 -1.45
C GLN A 29 -8.94 11.48 -1.40
N GLN A 30 -9.78 12.41 -0.93
CA GLN A 30 -11.23 12.20 -0.87
C GLN A 30 -11.83 11.95 -2.26
N LEU A 31 -11.40 12.71 -3.27
CA LEU A 31 -11.82 12.52 -4.66
C LEU A 31 -11.36 11.18 -5.23
N SER A 32 -10.11 10.77 -4.99
CA SER A 32 -9.60 9.47 -5.44
C SER A 32 -10.42 8.32 -4.84
N ILE A 33 -10.59 8.31 -3.52
CA ILE A 33 -11.40 7.28 -2.83
C ILE A 33 -12.84 7.28 -3.37
N SER A 34 -13.45 8.46 -3.54
CA SER A 34 -14.83 8.57 -4.02
C SER A 34 -15.00 8.05 -5.45
N LEU A 35 -14.02 8.26 -6.32
CA LEU A 35 -14.02 7.70 -7.68
C LEU A 35 -14.11 6.17 -7.63
N TRP A 36 -13.23 5.53 -6.87
CA TRP A 36 -13.20 4.07 -6.74
C TRP A 36 -14.46 3.55 -6.04
N LYS A 37 -14.90 4.18 -4.93
CA LYS A 37 -16.12 3.79 -4.23
C LYS A 37 -17.35 3.89 -5.11
N ASN A 38 -17.48 4.95 -5.91
CA ASN A 38 -18.61 5.06 -6.84
C ASN A 38 -18.60 3.97 -7.92
N ALA A 39 -17.41 3.56 -8.39
CA ALA A 39 -17.27 2.49 -9.38
C ALA A 39 -17.62 1.10 -8.82
N PHE A 40 -17.34 0.86 -7.52
CA PHE A 40 -17.45 -0.46 -6.90
C PHE A 40 -18.46 -0.55 -5.74
N ASN A 41 -19.34 0.44 -5.56
CA ASN A 41 -20.32 0.52 -4.46
C ASN A 41 -21.21 -0.74 -4.32
N LYS A 42 -21.52 -1.42 -5.42
CA LYS A 42 -22.29 -2.68 -5.43
C LYS A 42 -21.62 -3.81 -4.65
N TYR A 43 -20.32 -3.67 -4.31
CA TYR A 43 -19.52 -4.66 -3.60
C TYR A 43 -19.14 -4.27 -2.17
N ASP A 44 -19.80 -3.26 -1.59
CA ASP A 44 -19.55 -2.83 -0.20
C ASP A 44 -19.79 -3.97 0.81
N LYS A 45 -20.71 -4.90 0.50
CA LYS A 45 -20.97 -6.06 1.37
C LYS A 45 -19.80 -7.04 1.38
N GLU A 46 -19.24 -7.32 0.21
CA GLU A 46 -18.07 -8.18 0.02
C GLU A 46 -16.85 -7.56 0.70
N LEU A 47 -16.67 -6.24 0.55
CA LEU A 47 -15.63 -5.51 1.28
C LEU A 47 -15.77 -5.68 2.79
N ARG A 48 -16.95 -5.40 3.36
CA ARG A 48 -17.19 -5.52 4.80
C ARG A 48 -16.94 -6.94 5.29
N THR A 49 -17.46 -7.94 4.58
CA THR A 49 -17.24 -9.36 4.91
C THR A 49 -15.75 -9.70 4.95
N CYS A 50 -14.98 -9.21 3.97
CA CYS A 50 -13.53 -9.40 3.92
C CYS A 50 -12.82 -8.71 5.09
N LEU A 51 -13.13 -7.44 5.34
CA LEU A 51 -12.49 -6.67 6.41
C LEU A 51 -12.83 -7.19 7.81
N ASP A 52 -14.06 -7.69 8.01
CA ASP A 52 -14.47 -8.36 9.25
C ASP A 52 -13.67 -9.65 9.46
N ALA A 53 -13.50 -10.47 8.41
CA ALA A 53 -12.67 -11.67 8.47
C ALA A 53 -11.20 -11.37 8.76
N LEU A 54 -10.71 -10.20 8.34
CA LEU A 54 -9.36 -9.69 8.62
C LEU A 54 -9.28 -8.88 9.94
N ALA A 55 -10.38 -8.77 10.71
CA ALA A 55 -10.45 -7.99 11.95
C ALA A 55 -10.04 -6.50 11.80
N VAL A 56 -10.25 -5.90 10.63
CA VAL A 56 -9.92 -4.50 10.31
C VAL A 56 -11.08 -3.73 9.65
N PRO A 57 -12.32 -3.76 10.21
CA PRO A 57 -13.47 -3.06 9.62
C PRO A 57 -13.28 -1.54 9.49
N GLN A 58 -12.35 -0.96 10.26
CA GLN A 58 -12.03 0.47 10.23
C GLN A 58 -11.46 0.92 8.88
N LEU A 59 -11.01 0.00 8.02
CA LEU A 59 -10.50 0.32 6.69
C LEU A 59 -11.61 0.53 5.64
N GLU A 60 -12.87 0.21 5.95
CA GLU A 60 -14.02 0.28 5.02
C GLU A 60 -14.19 1.65 4.36
N PRO A 61 -13.97 2.80 5.03
CA PRO A 61 -14.11 4.12 4.40
C PRO A 61 -13.05 4.41 3.34
N TYR A 62 -11.92 3.70 3.33
CA TYR A 62 -10.76 4.03 2.49
C TYR A 62 -10.57 3.10 1.30
N LEU A 63 -11.26 1.95 1.30
CA LEU A 63 -11.03 0.86 0.35
C LEU A 63 -12.29 0.51 -0.42
N VAL A 64 -12.09 -0.22 -1.51
CA VAL A 64 -13.14 -0.90 -2.28
C VAL A 64 -12.86 -2.39 -2.40
N TRP A 65 -13.90 -3.18 -2.62
CA TRP A 65 -13.74 -4.54 -3.13
C TRP A 65 -13.80 -4.53 -4.65
N VAL A 66 -12.72 -4.95 -5.30
CA VAL A 66 -12.65 -5.13 -6.74
C VAL A 66 -12.84 -6.63 -7.02
N PRO A 67 -13.96 -7.05 -7.65
CA PRO A 67 -14.13 -8.44 -8.05
C PRO A 67 -13.00 -8.90 -8.99
N SER A 68 -12.59 -10.16 -8.87
CA SER A 68 -11.47 -10.71 -9.65
C SER A 68 -11.68 -10.63 -11.17
N TYR A 69 -12.93 -10.69 -11.65
CA TYR A 69 -13.26 -10.57 -13.07
C TYR A 69 -13.20 -9.12 -13.60
N GLU A 70 -13.13 -8.11 -12.72
CA GLU A 70 -12.90 -6.71 -13.10
C GLU A 70 -11.39 -6.43 -13.31
N LEU A 71 -10.52 -7.36 -12.88
CA LEU A 71 -9.07 -7.31 -13.13
C LEU A 71 -8.75 -7.80 -14.54
N GLY A 72 -9.00 -6.95 -15.54
CA GLY A 72 -8.65 -7.21 -16.93
C GLY A 72 -7.14 -7.31 -17.14
N LYS A 73 -6.69 -8.07 -18.16
CA LYS A 73 -5.27 -8.27 -18.52
C LYS A 73 -4.37 -8.46 -17.27
N PHE A 74 -4.66 -9.51 -16.51
CA PHE A 74 -3.97 -9.87 -15.26
C PHE A 74 -2.67 -10.63 -15.56
N GLU A 75 -1.52 -9.98 -15.39
CA GLU A 75 -0.21 -10.51 -15.77
C GLU A 75 0.79 -10.39 -14.61
N GLN A 76 1.56 -11.44 -14.32
CA GLN A 76 2.60 -11.38 -13.29
C GLN A 76 3.71 -10.41 -13.72
N LEU A 77 4.03 -9.46 -12.84
CA LEU A 77 5.10 -8.48 -13.04
C LEU A 77 6.39 -8.92 -12.35
N ALA A 78 6.28 -9.40 -11.13
CA ALA A 78 7.41 -9.72 -10.28
C ALA A 78 7.05 -10.81 -9.26
N GLU A 79 8.08 -11.53 -8.82
CA GLU A 79 8.03 -12.47 -7.72
C GLU A 79 9.23 -12.17 -6.82
N GLY A 80 8.96 -11.57 -5.66
CA GLY A 80 9.97 -11.29 -4.65
C GLY A 80 9.97 -12.36 -3.55
N GLY A 81 10.84 -12.18 -2.55
CA GLY A 81 10.89 -13.09 -1.39
C GLY A 81 9.62 -13.08 -0.52
N PHE A 82 8.79 -12.04 -0.63
CA PHE A 82 7.64 -11.83 0.25
C PHE A 82 6.28 -12.02 -0.43
N ALA A 83 6.15 -11.69 -1.73
CA ALA A 83 4.89 -11.80 -2.45
C ALA A 83 5.08 -11.78 -3.97
N LYS A 84 4.04 -12.25 -4.67
CA LYS A 84 3.86 -12.05 -6.11
C LYS A 84 3.13 -10.76 -6.38
N VAL A 85 3.57 -10.03 -7.41
CA VAL A 85 2.95 -8.79 -7.85
C VAL A 85 2.51 -8.94 -9.29
N PHE A 86 1.29 -8.50 -9.58
CA PHE A 86 0.65 -8.57 -10.88
C PHE A 86 0.26 -7.17 -11.36
N ARG A 87 0.22 -6.98 -12.67
CA ARG A 87 -0.45 -5.85 -13.32
C ARG A 87 -1.86 -6.28 -13.66
N ALA A 88 -2.81 -5.38 -13.46
CA ALA A 88 -4.15 -5.52 -14.01
C ALA A 88 -4.63 -4.19 -14.58
N ARG A 89 -5.69 -4.25 -15.37
CA ARG A 89 -6.39 -3.11 -15.95
C ARG A 89 -7.83 -3.14 -15.51
N ILE A 90 -8.27 -2.06 -14.88
CA ILE A 90 -9.65 -1.85 -14.47
C ILE A 90 -10.25 -0.80 -15.38
N ASN A 91 -11.46 -1.04 -15.89
CA ASN A 91 -12.20 -0.06 -16.67
C ASN A 91 -13.23 0.65 -15.78
N ILE A 92 -13.08 1.96 -15.61
CA ILE A 92 -14.04 2.80 -14.90
C ILE A 92 -14.52 3.86 -15.87
N SER A 93 -15.83 3.91 -16.12
CA SER A 93 -16.43 4.95 -16.96
C SER A 93 -15.80 5.08 -18.37
N SER A 94 -15.34 3.97 -18.96
CA SER A 94 -14.61 3.92 -20.24
C SER A 94 -13.15 4.37 -20.19
N GLU A 95 -12.60 4.68 -19.01
CA GLU A 95 -11.18 4.93 -18.80
C GLU A 95 -10.49 3.68 -18.27
N ILE A 96 -9.30 3.39 -18.80
CA ILE A 96 -8.49 2.25 -18.39
C ILE A 96 -7.49 2.72 -17.33
N HIS A 97 -7.57 2.10 -16.15
CA HIS A 97 -6.66 2.32 -15.05
C HIS A 97 -5.76 1.09 -14.89
N ASP A 98 -4.45 1.26 -15.07
CA ASP A 98 -3.49 0.24 -14.66
C ASP A 98 -3.37 0.23 -13.13
N VAL A 99 -3.43 -0.96 -12.54
CA VAL A 99 -3.26 -1.19 -11.10
C VAL A 99 -2.21 -2.27 -10.85
N ALA A 100 -1.53 -2.15 -9.72
CA ALA A 100 -0.72 -3.24 -9.17
C ALA A 100 -1.58 -4.07 -8.23
N ALA A 101 -1.50 -5.39 -8.33
CA ALA A 101 -2.15 -6.32 -7.44
C ALA A 101 -1.09 -7.18 -6.75
N LYS A 102 -0.89 -6.98 -5.45
CA LYS A 102 0.09 -7.71 -4.65
C LYS A 102 -0.61 -8.82 -3.86
N GLU A 103 -0.12 -10.06 -3.96
CA GLU A 103 -0.58 -11.14 -3.09
C GLU A 103 -0.35 -10.78 -1.63
N LEU A 104 -1.42 -10.83 -0.83
CA LEU A 104 -1.36 -10.68 0.61
C LEU A 104 -1.34 -12.09 1.23
N PRO A 105 -0.21 -12.56 1.79
CA PRO A 105 -0.22 -13.77 2.60
C PRO A 105 -1.11 -13.55 3.84
N HIS A 106 -1.78 -14.60 4.29
CA HIS A 106 -2.79 -14.53 5.36
C HIS A 106 -2.30 -13.94 6.69
N THR A 107 -0.98 -13.97 6.93
CA THR A 107 -0.34 -13.44 8.14
C THR A 107 -0.08 -11.93 8.11
N MET A 108 -0.48 -11.22 7.04
CA MET A 108 0.05 -9.89 6.73
C MET A 108 -1.00 -8.75 6.83
N ILE A 109 -1.96 -8.85 7.77
CA ILE A 109 -2.89 -7.74 8.10
C ILE A 109 -2.12 -6.46 8.43
N SER A 110 -1.00 -6.59 9.14
CA SER A 110 -0.13 -5.46 9.49
C SER A 110 0.42 -4.73 8.27
N GLU A 111 0.72 -5.41 7.16
CA GLU A 111 1.16 -4.75 5.92
C GLU A 111 0.02 -3.98 5.26
N LEU A 112 -1.19 -4.56 5.20
CA LEU A 112 -2.36 -3.88 4.65
C LEU A 112 -2.64 -2.58 5.43
N VAL A 113 -2.71 -2.69 6.77
CA VAL A 113 -2.96 -1.53 7.63
C VAL A 113 -1.84 -0.49 7.49
N LEU A 114 -0.58 -0.92 7.44
CA LEU A 114 0.56 -0.02 7.26
C LEU A 114 0.50 0.71 5.92
N ASN A 115 0.25 0.01 4.81
CA ASN A 115 0.19 0.63 3.49
C ASN A 115 -1.01 1.58 3.38
N VAL A 116 -2.17 1.22 3.95
CA VAL A 116 -3.30 2.16 4.01
C VAL A 116 -2.91 3.38 4.84
N TYR A 117 -2.36 3.20 6.03
CA TYR A 117 -1.91 4.31 6.86
C TYR A 117 -0.93 5.24 6.14
N LEU A 118 0.11 4.69 5.52
CA LEU A 118 1.12 5.47 4.79
C LEU A 118 0.54 6.20 3.58
N SER A 119 -0.37 5.57 2.83
CA SER A 119 -1.00 6.21 1.67
C SER A 119 -1.95 7.36 2.05
N ARG A 120 -2.47 7.36 3.30
CA ARG A 120 -3.45 8.35 3.79
C ARG A 120 -2.90 9.36 4.79
N SER A 121 -1.69 9.16 5.31
CA SER A 121 -1.10 10.03 6.32
C SER A 121 -0.57 11.35 5.75
N ALA A 122 -0.23 11.35 4.46
CA ALA A 122 0.30 12.52 3.74
C ALA A 122 -0.64 13.73 3.85
N GLN A 123 -0.06 14.92 3.98
CA GLN A 123 -0.83 16.18 3.98
C GLN A 123 -1.29 16.60 2.57
N SER A 124 -0.71 15.99 1.54
CA SER A 124 -1.03 16.17 0.13
C SER A 124 -0.64 14.93 -0.64
N VAL A 125 -1.39 14.58 -1.69
CA VAL A 125 -1.05 13.50 -2.64
C VAL A 125 0.36 13.63 -3.21
N ASN A 126 0.83 14.87 -3.43
CA ASN A 126 2.19 15.09 -3.94
C ASN A 126 3.28 14.78 -2.91
N ASN A 127 2.94 14.63 -1.63
CA ASN A 127 3.87 14.33 -0.53
C ASN A 127 3.61 12.95 0.10
N ALA A 128 2.80 12.10 -0.54
CA ALA A 128 2.65 10.73 -0.10
C ALA A 128 4.00 9.99 -0.23
N PRO A 129 4.44 9.28 0.82
CA PRO A 129 5.69 8.53 0.76
C PRO A 129 5.55 7.23 -0.04
N THR A 130 4.33 6.72 -0.24
CA THR A 130 4.04 5.43 -0.86
C THR A 130 2.93 5.52 -1.89
N MET A 131 2.79 4.46 -2.70
CA MET A 131 1.67 4.30 -3.64
C MET A 131 0.32 4.29 -2.92
N GLU A 132 -0.72 4.77 -3.60
CA GLU A 132 -2.09 4.70 -3.09
C GLU A 132 -2.57 3.25 -2.99
N VAL A 133 -3.13 2.85 -1.83
CA VAL A 133 -3.88 1.59 -1.70
C VAL A 133 -5.33 1.84 -2.08
N ILE A 134 -5.79 1.22 -3.16
CA ILE A 134 -7.13 1.39 -3.71
C ILE A 134 -8.14 0.49 -3.01
N GLY A 135 -7.78 -0.77 -2.79
CA GLY A 135 -8.77 -1.76 -2.36
C GLY A 135 -8.21 -3.16 -2.18
N LEU A 136 -9.14 -4.11 -2.08
CA LEU A 136 -8.88 -5.53 -1.95
C LEU A 136 -9.53 -6.29 -3.11
N SER A 137 -8.96 -7.44 -3.43
CA SER A 137 -9.50 -8.37 -4.41
C SER A 137 -9.10 -9.81 -4.06
N GLN A 138 -9.41 -10.73 -4.96
CA GLN A 138 -8.93 -12.10 -4.93
C GLN A 138 -8.25 -12.45 -6.25
N HIS A 139 -7.18 -13.23 -6.16
CA HIS A 139 -6.50 -13.77 -7.31
C HIS A 139 -7.48 -14.65 -8.11
N PRO A 140 -7.69 -14.40 -9.42
CA PRO A 140 -8.72 -15.08 -10.21
C PRO A 140 -8.63 -16.62 -10.20
N HIS A 141 -7.42 -17.17 -10.15
CA HIS A 141 -7.19 -18.62 -10.15
C HIS A 141 -6.96 -19.26 -8.78
N THR A 142 -6.30 -18.59 -7.83
CA THR A 142 -5.90 -19.19 -6.56
C THR A 142 -6.81 -18.82 -5.39
N GLY A 143 -7.65 -17.80 -5.55
CA GLY A 143 -8.52 -17.29 -4.49
C GLY A 143 -7.80 -16.55 -3.35
N LYS A 144 -6.47 -16.44 -3.41
CA LYS A 144 -5.68 -15.67 -2.44
C LYS A 144 -6.07 -14.20 -2.47
N TYR A 145 -6.03 -13.53 -1.31
CA TYR A 145 -6.28 -12.10 -1.25
C TYR A 145 -5.21 -11.29 -1.98
N LEU A 146 -5.65 -10.22 -2.61
CA LEU A 146 -4.82 -9.25 -3.30
C LEU A 146 -5.03 -7.86 -2.69
N MET A 147 -3.94 -7.15 -2.44
CA MET A 147 -3.96 -5.70 -2.22
C MET A 147 -3.88 -4.99 -3.57
N ILE A 148 -4.89 -4.19 -3.88
CA ILE A 148 -4.93 -3.38 -5.12
C ILE A 148 -4.35 -2.01 -4.82
N MET A 149 -3.33 -1.64 -5.57
CA MET A 149 -2.57 -0.40 -5.41
C MET A 149 -2.46 0.33 -6.74
N GLN A 150 -2.20 1.63 -6.68
CA GLN A 150 -1.81 2.40 -7.85
C GLN A 150 -0.57 1.76 -8.52
N PHE A 151 -0.56 1.75 -9.86
CA PHE A 151 0.54 1.20 -10.63
C PHE A 151 1.62 2.25 -10.91
N ALA A 152 2.89 1.91 -10.66
CA ALA A 152 4.04 2.76 -10.99
C ALA A 152 4.46 2.50 -12.45
N ASP A 153 4.04 3.39 -13.35
CA ASP A 153 4.16 3.22 -14.80
C ASP A 153 5.58 3.34 -15.35
N MET A 154 6.49 3.96 -14.59
CA MET A 154 7.89 4.13 -14.98
C MET A 154 8.83 3.08 -14.37
N GLY A 155 8.33 2.15 -13.55
CA GLY A 155 9.15 1.11 -12.93
C GLY A 155 10.01 1.62 -11.77
N THR A 156 11.11 0.93 -11.48
CA THR A 156 11.99 1.20 -10.33
C THR A 156 13.23 2.01 -10.74
N LEU A 157 13.87 2.67 -9.76
CA LEU A 157 15.15 3.35 -9.97
C LEU A 157 16.26 2.36 -10.35
N GLU A 158 16.17 1.09 -9.92
CA GLU A 158 17.07 0.01 -10.36
C GLU A 158 16.99 -0.25 -11.87
N ASN A 159 15.77 -0.29 -12.43
CA ASN A 159 15.55 -0.51 -13.85
C ASN A 159 15.76 0.75 -14.70
N ARG A 160 15.71 1.93 -14.08
CA ARG A 160 15.90 3.23 -14.72
C ARG A 160 16.85 4.10 -13.89
N PRO A 161 18.14 3.75 -13.84
CA PRO A 161 19.11 4.56 -13.14
C PRO A 161 19.21 5.94 -13.79
N CYS A 162 19.42 6.99 -12.99
CA CYS A 162 19.72 8.31 -13.50
C CYS A 162 21.05 8.30 -14.27
N ASP A 163 21.13 9.12 -15.33
CA ASP A 163 22.41 9.40 -15.98
C ASP A 163 23.20 10.40 -15.12
N PHE A 164 24.23 9.89 -14.45
CA PHE A 164 25.08 10.68 -13.56
C PHE A 164 26.05 11.61 -14.31
N ASP A 165 26.25 11.41 -15.61
CA ASP A 165 27.20 12.20 -16.41
C ASP A 165 26.53 13.41 -17.09
N GLY A 166 25.19 13.49 -17.12
CA GLY A 166 24.47 14.50 -17.90
C GLY A 166 23.26 15.17 -17.23
N ASP A 167 22.65 14.57 -16.20
CA ASP A 167 21.37 15.04 -15.66
C ASP A 167 21.33 15.18 -14.13
N TRP A 168 22.26 15.99 -13.61
CA TRP A 168 22.33 16.33 -12.18
C TRP A 168 21.04 16.99 -11.66
N TYR A 169 20.28 17.65 -12.51
CA TYR A 169 18.99 18.23 -12.13
C TYR A 169 17.99 17.14 -11.73
N THR A 170 17.84 16.10 -12.55
CA THR A 170 17.00 14.94 -12.22
C THR A 170 17.52 14.21 -10.98
N VAL A 171 18.83 13.97 -10.89
CA VAL A 171 19.45 13.32 -9.71
C VAL A 171 19.11 14.09 -8.43
N LEU A 172 19.29 15.41 -8.43
CA LEU A 172 18.99 16.25 -7.27
C LEU A 172 17.50 16.27 -6.95
N THR A 173 16.65 16.36 -7.97
CA THR A 173 15.18 16.30 -7.80
C THR A 173 14.76 14.99 -7.14
N TYR A 174 15.37 13.88 -7.57
CA TYR A 174 15.08 12.55 -7.04
C TYR A 174 15.57 12.41 -5.59
N ALA A 175 16.78 12.86 -5.31
CA ALA A 175 17.35 12.84 -3.96
C ALA A 175 16.50 13.67 -2.98
N ILE A 176 16.09 14.88 -3.36
CA ILE A 176 15.21 15.74 -2.55
C ILE A 176 13.88 15.03 -2.29
N LYS A 177 13.29 14.42 -3.32
CA LYS A 177 11.99 13.77 -3.18
C LYS A 177 12.06 12.53 -2.30
N LEU A 178 13.10 11.72 -2.47
CA LEU A 178 13.38 10.55 -1.63
C LEU A 178 13.60 10.97 -0.17
N ALA A 179 14.39 12.01 0.08
CA ALA A 179 14.60 12.54 1.43
C ALA A 179 13.28 13.01 2.07
N SER A 180 12.41 13.69 1.32
CA SER A 180 11.08 14.09 1.79
C SER A 180 10.18 12.89 2.14
N CYS A 181 10.23 11.81 1.35
CA CYS A 181 9.51 10.57 1.69
C CYS A 181 10.04 9.96 3.00
N LEU A 182 11.36 9.91 3.18
CA LEU A 182 11.99 9.37 4.40
C LEU A 182 11.68 10.22 5.63
N VAL A 183 11.72 11.55 5.53
CA VAL A 183 11.28 12.46 6.61
C VAL A 183 9.84 12.15 7.00
N SER A 184 8.95 11.99 6.01
CA SER A 184 7.54 11.69 6.28
C SER A 184 7.36 10.36 7.01
N LEU A 185 8.11 9.32 6.60
CA LEU A 185 8.13 8.03 7.31
C LEU A 185 8.62 8.19 8.75
N HIS A 186 9.72 8.92 8.96
CA HIS A 186 10.33 9.11 10.28
C HIS A 186 9.46 9.94 11.22
N GLU A 187 8.74 10.96 10.74
CA GLU A 187 7.74 11.71 11.52
C GLU A 187 6.59 10.82 12.01
N MET A 188 6.32 9.72 11.29
CA MET A 188 5.37 8.69 11.70
C MET A 188 5.98 7.59 12.59
N GLU A 189 7.26 7.71 12.95
CA GLU A 189 8.05 6.71 13.69
C GLU A 189 8.18 5.38 12.92
N ILE A 190 8.20 5.45 11.59
CA ILE A 190 8.33 4.29 10.71
C ILE A 190 9.67 4.39 9.97
N ALA A 191 10.50 3.36 10.09
CA ALA A 191 11.68 3.19 9.25
C ALA A 191 11.33 2.33 8.03
N HIS A 192 11.95 2.58 6.87
CA HIS A 192 11.75 1.73 5.69
C HIS A 192 12.32 0.32 5.89
N GLN A 193 13.50 0.21 6.50
CA GLN A 193 14.22 -1.03 6.83
C GLN A 193 14.74 -1.87 5.64
N ASP A 194 14.47 -1.48 4.40
CA ASP A 194 14.94 -2.18 3.19
C ASP A 194 15.05 -1.21 2.00
N LEU A 195 15.69 -0.06 2.23
CA LEU A 195 15.79 0.97 1.21
C LEU A 195 16.91 0.63 0.21
N HIS A 196 16.53 0.32 -1.02
CA HIS A 196 17.42 0.14 -2.17
C HIS A 196 16.74 0.60 -3.47
N PRO A 197 17.46 0.77 -4.60
CA PRO A 197 16.87 1.29 -5.84
C PRO A 197 15.69 0.48 -6.40
N GLY A 198 15.59 -0.81 -6.05
CA GLY A 198 14.46 -1.66 -6.42
C GLY A 198 13.17 -1.34 -5.65
N ASN A 199 13.28 -0.78 -4.44
CA ASN A 199 12.15 -0.35 -3.61
C ASN A 199 11.79 1.14 -3.79
N VAL A 200 12.45 1.81 -4.73
CA VAL A 200 12.14 3.19 -5.14
C VAL A 200 11.47 3.15 -6.50
N VAL A 201 10.18 3.46 -6.55
CA VAL A 201 9.40 3.45 -7.80
C VAL A 201 9.17 4.85 -8.33
N LEU A 202 9.07 4.94 -9.65
CA LEU A 202 8.80 6.15 -10.41
C LEU A 202 7.39 6.07 -10.98
N HIS A 203 6.61 7.12 -10.74
CA HIS A 203 5.23 7.22 -11.21
C HIS A 203 4.99 8.63 -11.76
N ARG A 204 4.28 8.76 -12.90
CA ARG A 204 3.80 10.02 -13.54
C ARG A 204 4.68 11.27 -13.34
N THR A 205 5.26 11.81 -14.42
CA THR A 205 6.11 13.03 -14.39
C THR A 205 7.16 13.00 -13.25
N GLN A 206 7.82 11.85 -13.07
CA GLN A 206 8.97 11.67 -12.17
C GLN A 206 8.71 11.80 -10.65
N ILE A 207 7.50 11.47 -10.18
CA ILE A 207 7.26 11.36 -8.74
C ILE A 207 7.93 10.08 -8.22
N ILE A 208 8.83 10.25 -7.23
CA ILE A 208 9.40 9.15 -6.46
C ILE A 208 8.46 8.75 -5.34
N LEU A 209 8.23 7.44 -5.23
CA LEU A 209 7.48 6.80 -4.16
C LEU A 209 8.24 5.57 -3.66
N LEU A 210 7.99 5.20 -2.41
CA LEU A 210 8.56 4.02 -1.76
C LEU A 210 7.57 2.87 -1.81
N ILE A 211 8.09 1.66 -2.01
CA ILE A 211 7.35 0.40 -1.87
C ILE A 211 8.02 -0.46 -0.80
N ASP A 212 7.32 -1.51 -0.35
CA ASP A 212 7.86 -2.48 0.60
C ASP A 212 8.36 -1.89 1.93
N VAL A 213 7.75 -0.78 2.36
CA VAL A 213 8.06 -0.08 3.61
C VAL A 213 7.74 -0.96 4.82
N GLY A 214 8.74 -1.23 5.66
CA GLY A 214 8.54 -1.89 6.95
C GLY A 214 8.06 -3.34 6.89
N ILE A 215 8.20 -4.00 5.73
CA ILE A 215 7.81 -5.39 5.52
C ILE A 215 8.59 -6.33 6.44
N SER A 216 9.89 -6.09 6.65
CA SER A 216 10.70 -6.93 7.55
C SER A 216 10.13 -6.99 8.96
N LYS A 217 9.76 -5.83 9.53
CA LYS A 217 9.11 -5.78 10.84
C LYS A 217 7.70 -6.38 10.84
N ALA A 218 6.92 -6.23 9.76
CA ALA A 218 5.62 -6.88 9.66
C ALA A 218 5.74 -8.42 9.59
N ALA A 219 6.76 -8.93 8.90
CA ALA A 219 7.06 -10.35 8.80
C ALA A 219 7.57 -10.94 10.13
N GLU A 220 8.42 -10.21 10.86
CA GLU A 220 8.85 -10.57 12.21
C GLU A 220 7.66 -10.69 13.18
N GLU A 221 6.77 -9.69 13.18
CA GLU A 221 5.56 -9.69 14.02
C GLU A 221 4.67 -10.91 13.72
N ALA A 222 4.42 -11.20 12.44
CA ALA A 222 3.68 -12.39 12.00
C ALA A 222 4.30 -13.71 12.49
N SER A 223 5.63 -13.85 12.36
CA SER A 223 6.34 -15.04 12.83
C SER A 223 6.32 -15.20 14.35
N SER A 224 6.24 -14.10 15.08
CA SER A 224 6.20 -14.09 16.54
C SER A 224 4.82 -14.49 17.09
N GLU A 225 3.72 -14.13 16.40
CA GLU A 225 2.36 -14.53 16.79
C GLU A 225 2.12 -16.04 16.65
N ASP A 226 2.72 -16.68 15.65
CA ASP A 226 2.67 -18.14 15.45
C ASP A 226 3.47 -18.93 16.51
N SER A 227 4.38 -18.27 17.25
CA SER A 227 5.27 -18.92 18.23
C SER A 227 4.73 -18.98 19.68
N VAL A 228 3.54 -18.44 19.95
CA VAL A 228 2.99 -18.29 21.32
C VAL A 228 2.01 -19.41 21.72
N TYR A 229 1.85 -20.45 20.90
CA TYR A 229 1.16 -21.68 21.33
C TYR A 229 2.17 -22.77 21.71
N GLY A 230 2.70 -22.67 22.93
CA GLY A 230 3.46 -23.71 23.61
C GLY A 230 2.92 -23.95 25.02
#